data_AF-A0A920UXY4-F1
#
_entry.id   AF-A0A920UXY4-F1
#
_cell.length_a   1.000
_cell.length_b   1.000
_cell.length_c   1.000
_cell.angle_alpha   90.00
_cell.angle_beta   90.00
_cell.angle_gamma   90.00
#
_symmetry.space_group_name_H-M   'P 1'
#
loop_
_entity.id
_entity.type
_entity.pdbx_description
1 polymer ?
#
loop_
_entity_poly.entity_id
_entity_poly.type
_entity_poly.pdbx_seq_one_letter_code
_entity_poly.pdbx_strand_id
1 'polypeptide(L)'
;MTLDVENARPGIARDIGEPLELDIERAAWGIHAAANANMEKAMRIVSVERGRDPRRYSLVAFGGAGPVPAARLAKSIGIPKVIVPFGAGVGSAIGLLRAEPKIDTSITRVIDIVPKVIA
;
A
#
# COMPACT_ATOMS: atom_id res chain seq x y z
N MET A 1 -0.92 22.50 -11.42
CA MET A 1 -1.06 21.55 -12.55
C MET A 1 -2.54 21.31 -12.76
N THR A 2 -3.06 21.62 -13.93
CA THR A 2 -4.47 21.41 -14.26
C THR A 2 -4.63 20.03 -14.87
N LEU A 3 -5.58 19.24 -14.36
CA LEU A 3 -5.92 17.93 -14.91
C LEU A 3 -7.12 18.09 -15.86
N ASP A 4 -7.09 17.35 -16.96
CA ASP A 4 -8.14 17.37 -17.98
C ASP A 4 -8.64 15.93 -18.21
N VAL A 5 -9.91 15.71 -17.86
CA VAL A 5 -10.55 14.40 -17.98
C VAL A 5 -10.77 14.01 -19.43
N GLU A 6 -11.09 14.97 -20.30
CA GLU A 6 -11.40 14.71 -21.71
C GLU A 6 -10.16 14.25 -22.47
N ASN A 7 -8.98 14.71 -22.07
CA ASN A 7 -7.71 14.20 -22.59
C ASN A 7 -7.32 12.82 -22.06
N ALA A 8 -7.86 12.38 -20.92
CA ALA A 8 -7.62 11.03 -20.38
C ALA A 8 -8.52 9.96 -20.98
N ARG A 9 -9.76 10.32 -21.36
CA ARG A 9 -10.76 9.39 -21.90
C ARG A 9 -10.29 8.58 -23.12
N PRO A 10 -9.66 9.18 -24.16
CA PRO A 10 -9.24 8.43 -25.34
C PRO A 10 -8.24 7.31 -25.04
N GLY A 11 -7.34 7.52 -24.06
CA GLY A 11 -6.38 6.49 -23.66
C GLY A 11 -7.06 5.28 -23.04
N ILE A 12 -7.99 5.51 -22.10
CA ILE A 12 -8.76 4.44 -21.46
C ILE A 12 -9.65 3.72 -22.49
N ALA A 13 -10.31 4.48 -23.38
CA ALA A 13 -11.15 3.90 -24.44
C ALA A 13 -10.33 2.98 -25.35
N ARG A 14 -9.24 3.50 -25.95
CA ARG A 14 -8.42 2.75 -26.90
C ARG A 14 -7.74 1.53 -26.28
N ASP A 15 -7.16 1.68 -25.09
CA ASP A 15 -6.29 0.63 -24.53
C ASP A 15 -7.04 -0.42 -23.71
N ILE A 16 -8.25 -0.10 -23.22
CA ILE A 16 -9.04 -0.98 -22.35
C ILE A 16 -10.50 -1.11 -22.80
N GLY A 17 -11.17 0.00 -23.14
CA GLY A 17 -12.58 0.02 -23.53
C GLY A 17 -12.87 -0.76 -24.82
N GLU A 18 -12.24 -0.38 -25.93
CA GLU A 18 -12.42 -0.99 -27.25
C GLU A 18 -12.03 -2.47 -27.27
N PRO A 19 -10.86 -2.90 -26.74
CA PRO A 19 -10.47 -4.32 -26.77
C PRO A 19 -11.38 -5.23 -25.94
N LEU A 20 -12.08 -4.68 -24.95
CA LEU A 20 -12.98 -5.43 -24.05
C LEU A 20 -14.46 -5.16 -24.31
N GLU A 21 -14.80 -4.38 -25.35
CA GLU A 21 -16.17 -3.97 -25.68
C GLU A 21 -16.90 -3.31 -24.48
N LEU A 22 -16.18 -2.48 -23.73
CA LEU A 22 -16.70 -1.75 -22.57
C LEU A 22 -16.87 -0.27 -22.89
N ASP A 23 -17.94 0.32 -22.33
CA ASP A 23 -18.02 1.78 -22.25
C ASP A 23 -16.90 2.35 -21.37
N ILE A 24 -16.62 3.64 -21.57
CA ILE A 24 -15.51 4.34 -20.92
C ILE A 24 -15.57 4.29 -19.39
N GLU A 25 -16.77 4.37 -18.81
CA GLU A 25 -16.94 4.38 -17.35
C GLU A 25 -16.73 2.99 -16.76
N ARG A 26 -17.19 1.94 -17.45
CA ARG A 26 -16.92 0.54 -17.08
C ARG A 26 -15.45 0.20 -17.20
N ALA A 27 -14.78 0.64 -18.26
CA ALA A 27 -13.34 0.45 -18.43
C ALA A 27 -12.55 1.13 -17.30
N ALA A 28 -12.84 2.40 -17.02
CA ALA A 28 -12.21 3.15 -15.92
C ALA A 28 -12.46 2.50 -14.56
N TRP A 29 -13.69 2.07 -14.30
CA TRP A 29 -14.03 1.35 -13.07
C TRP A 29 -13.30 0.01 -12.94
N GLY A 30 -13.16 -0.72 -14.05
CA GLY A 30 -12.39 -1.96 -14.13
C GLY A 30 -10.93 -1.76 -13.73
N ILE A 31 -10.28 -0.72 -14.25
CA ILE A 31 -8.90 -0.32 -13.88
C ILE A 31 -8.83 -0.04 -12.37
N HIS A 32 -9.74 0.79 -11.86
CA HIS A 32 -9.80 1.12 -10.44
C HIS A 32 -10.02 -0.11 -9.55
N ALA A 33 -10.90 -1.03 -9.96
CA ALA A 33 -11.17 -2.27 -9.24
C ALA A 33 -9.95 -3.21 -9.23
N ALA A 34 -9.30 -3.39 -10.37
CA ALA A 34 -8.10 -4.22 -10.50
C ALA A 34 -6.94 -3.69 -9.64
N ALA A 35 -6.70 -2.37 -9.68
CA ALA A 35 -5.69 -1.72 -8.85
C ALA A 35 -5.98 -1.93 -7.35
N ASN A 36 -7.23 -1.75 -6.92
CA ASN A 36 -7.62 -1.99 -5.52
C ASN A 36 -7.51 -3.45 -5.10
N ALA A 37 -7.87 -4.40 -5.97
CA ALA A 37 -7.73 -5.83 -5.68
C ALA A 37 -6.26 -6.22 -5.44
N ASN A 38 -5.34 -5.68 -6.25
CA ASN A 38 -3.91 -5.89 -6.08
C ASN A 38 -3.40 -5.31 -4.74
N MET A 39 -3.82 -4.10 -4.39
CA MET A 39 -3.47 -3.46 -3.11
C MET A 39 -4.05 -4.23 -1.92
N GLU A 40 -5.30 -4.71 -2.00
CA GLU A 40 -5.91 -5.52 -0.96
C GLU A 40 -5.12 -6.83 -0.73
N LYS A 41 -4.72 -7.51 -1.80
CA LYS A 41 -3.87 -8.71 -1.71
C LYS A 41 -2.57 -8.40 -0.98
N ALA A 42 -1.90 -7.30 -1.33
CA ALA A 42 -0.69 -6.88 -0.64
C ALA A 42 -0.92 -6.61 0.86
N MET A 43 -2.05 -6.00 1.22
CA MET A 43 -2.40 -5.78 2.63
C MET A 43 -2.62 -7.08 3.38
N ARG A 44 -3.26 -8.10 2.78
CA ARG A 44 -3.46 -9.42 3.40
C ARG A 44 -2.13 -10.14 3.67
N ILE A 45 -1.16 -10.05 2.74
CA ILE A 45 0.18 -10.62 2.90
C ILE A 45 0.91 -10.04 4.12
N VAL A 46 0.83 -8.72 4.33
CA VAL A 46 1.53 -8.07 5.46
C VAL A 46 0.75 -8.14 6.78
N SER A 47 -0.51 -8.58 6.75
CA SER A 47 -1.41 -8.67 7.91
C SER A 47 -1.82 -10.11 8.22
N VAL A 48 -2.92 -10.58 7.62
CA VAL A 48 -3.57 -11.88 7.90
C VAL A 48 -2.60 -13.04 7.73
N GLU A 49 -1.81 -13.04 6.65
CA GLU A 49 -0.85 -14.13 6.38
C GLU A 49 0.32 -14.15 7.37
N ARG A 50 0.53 -13.06 8.12
CA ARG A 50 1.47 -12.98 9.24
C ARG A 50 0.79 -13.19 10.60
N GLY A 51 -0.45 -13.71 10.61
CA GLY A 51 -1.23 -13.97 11.83
C GLY A 51 -1.78 -12.71 12.52
N ARG A 52 -1.85 -11.57 11.82
CA ARG A 52 -2.34 -10.31 12.38
C ARG A 52 -3.81 -10.10 12.01
N ASP A 53 -4.64 -9.82 13.01
CA ASP A 53 -6.06 -9.46 12.81
C ASP A 53 -6.19 -7.96 12.45
N PRO A 54 -6.55 -7.59 11.21
CA PRO A 54 -6.64 -6.19 10.79
C PRO A 54 -7.61 -5.34 11.61
N ARG A 55 -8.64 -5.95 12.21
CA ARG A 55 -9.65 -5.26 13.02
C ARG A 55 -9.07 -4.59 14.27
N ARG A 56 -7.87 -5.04 14.69
CA ARG A 56 -7.15 -4.51 15.86
C ARG A 56 -6.25 -3.32 15.54
N TYR A 57 -6.20 -2.87 14.29
CA TYR A 57 -5.28 -1.84 13.83
C TYR A 57 -6.00 -0.63 13.21
N SER A 58 -5.26 0.46 13.03
CA SER A 58 -5.65 1.59 12.20
C SER A 58 -4.77 1.61 10.95
N LEU A 59 -5.33 1.97 9.79
CA LEU A 59 -4.57 2.18 8.57
C LEU A 59 -4.07 3.63 8.53
N VAL A 60 -2.76 3.83 8.56
CA VAL A 60 -2.16 5.15 8.32
C VAL A 60 -1.88 5.28 6.82
N ALA A 61 -2.62 6.14 6.14
CA ALA A 61 -2.51 6.33 4.70
C ALA A 61 -1.65 7.56 4.38
N PHE A 62 -0.46 7.31 3.84
CA PHE A 62 0.48 8.33 3.37
C PHE A 62 1.04 7.95 1.98
N GLY A 63 1.85 8.82 1.39
CA GLY A 63 2.25 8.80 -0.01
C GLY A 63 1.31 9.63 -0.88
N GLY A 64 1.77 9.99 -2.08
CA GLY A 64 1.04 10.90 -2.98
C GLY A 64 -0.39 10.45 -3.28
N ALA A 65 -0.58 9.19 -3.66
CA ALA A 65 -1.90 8.61 -3.95
C ALA A 65 -2.45 7.74 -2.81
N GLY A 66 -1.68 7.53 -1.73
CA GLY A 66 -2.02 6.58 -0.67
C GLY A 66 -3.39 6.81 0.00
N PRO A 67 -3.79 8.07 0.30
CA PRO A 67 -5.10 8.35 0.87
C PRO A 67 -6.28 8.06 -0.06
N VAL A 68 -6.09 8.06 -1.39
CA VAL A 68 -7.18 7.94 -2.37
C VAL A 68 -7.94 6.61 -2.24
N PRO A 69 -7.29 5.42 -2.26
CA PRO A 69 -7.99 4.15 -2.09
C PRO A 69 -8.18 3.73 -0.62
N ALA A 70 -7.61 4.47 0.34
CA ALA A 70 -7.42 4.02 1.72
C ALA A 70 -8.71 3.57 2.41
N ALA A 71 -9.80 4.33 2.28
CA ALA A 71 -11.07 3.99 2.92
C ALA A 71 -11.67 2.67 2.37
N ARG A 72 -11.58 2.46 1.05
CA ARG A 72 -12.09 1.24 0.40
C ARG A 72 -11.26 0.02 0.79
N LEU A 73 -9.94 0.18 0.79
CA LEU A 73 -9.00 -0.87 1.19
C LEU A 73 -9.15 -1.24 2.67
N ALA A 74 -9.25 -0.25 3.55
CA ALA A 74 -9.49 -0.49 4.97
C ALA A 74 -10.79 -1.27 5.19
N LYS A 75 -11.86 -0.88 4.50
CA LYS A 75 -13.15 -1.56 4.57
C LYS A 75 -13.06 -3.00 4.08
N SER A 76 -12.34 -3.30 3.00
CA SER A 76 -12.31 -4.65 2.41
C SER A 76 -11.60 -5.69 3.26
N ILE A 77 -10.68 -5.27 4.14
CA ILE A 77 -10.01 -6.16 5.10
C ILE A 77 -10.45 -5.96 6.56
N GLY A 78 -11.45 -5.12 6.81
CA GLY A 78 -12.04 -4.94 8.14
C GLY A 78 -11.26 -4.04 9.09
N ILE A 79 -10.42 -3.13 8.59
CA ILE A 79 -9.79 -2.10 9.43
C ILE A 79 -10.84 -1.04 9.82
N PRO A 80 -11.06 -0.78 11.12
CA PRO A 80 -12.13 0.12 11.58
C PRO A 80 -11.80 1.61 11.42
N LYS A 81 -10.52 1.97 11.26
CA LYS A 81 -10.07 3.37 11.28
C LYS A 81 -9.00 3.64 10.24
N VAL A 82 -9.18 4.70 9.46
CA VAL A 82 -8.17 5.28 8.57
C VAL A 82 -7.69 6.60 9.16
N ILE A 83 -6.37 6.79 9.19
CA ILE A 83 -5.70 8.01 9.62
C ILE A 83 -4.98 8.58 8.42
N VAL A 84 -5.35 9.79 8.01
CA VAL A 84 -4.65 10.55 6.97
C VAL A 84 -3.91 11.71 7.67
N PRO A 85 -2.59 11.62 7.86
CA PRO A 85 -1.83 12.64 8.56
C PRO A 85 -1.67 13.92 7.73
N PHE A 86 -1.42 15.04 8.40
CA PHE A 86 -0.96 16.25 7.71
C PHE A 86 0.31 15.96 6.92
N GLY A 87 0.38 16.42 5.67
CA GLY A 87 1.51 16.12 4.79
C GLY A 87 1.55 14.66 4.32
N ALA A 88 0.43 13.94 4.31
CA ALA A 88 0.35 12.55 3.84
C ALA A 88 1.08 12.34 2.49
N GLY A 89 0.97 13.28 1.54
CA GLY A 89 1.66 13.20 0.24
C GLY A 89 3.20 13.13 0.32
N VAL A 90 3.81 13.60 1.41
CA VAL A 90 5.26 13.70 1.62
C VAL A 90 5.73 12.96 2.89
N GLY A 91 4.96 11.97 3.34
CA GLY A 91 5.22 11.24 4.59
C GLY A 91 6.66 10.71 4.73
N SER A 92 7.27 10.22 3.66
CA SER A 92 8.66 9.72 3.67
C SER A 92 9.69 10.82 3.96
N ALA A 93 9.50 12.03 3.41
CA ALA A 93 10.40 13.16 3.67
C ALA A 93 10.28 13.63 5.13
N ILE A 94 9.05 13.64 5.67
CA ILE A 94 8.82 13.92 7.09
C ILE A 94 9.53 12.88 7.95
N GLY A 95 9.41 11.60 7.61
CA GLY A 95 10.10 10.51 8.33
C GLY A 95 11.62 10.68 8.34
N LEU A 96 12.21 11.01 7.18
CA LEU A 96 13.65 11.27 7.07
C LEU A 96 14.11 12.42 7.98
N LEU A 97 13.39 13.55 7.97
CA LEU A 97 13.74 14.73 8.78
C LEU A 97 13.53 14.52 10.29
N ARG A 98 12.71 13.54 10.67
CA ARG A 98 12.39 13.23 12.07
C ARG A 98 13.22 12.09 12.65
N ALA A 99 13.83 11.26 11.82
CA ALA A 99 14.63 10.13 12.26
C ALA A 99 15.89 10.60 12.99
N GLU A 100 16.20 9.97 14.11
CA GLU A 100 17.45 10.21 14.82
C GLU A 100 18.62 9.57 14.04
N PRO A 101 19.79 10.22 13.99
CA PRO A 101 20.99 9.62 13.40
C PRO A 101 21.34 8.30 14.10
N LYS A 102 21.40 7.20 13.34
CA LYS A 102 21.78 5.89 13.84
C LYS A 102 22.80 5.24 12.91
N ILE A 103 23.84 4.65 13.49
CA ILE A 103 24.82 3.81 12.79
C ILE A 103 24.69 2.39 13.35
N ASP A 104 24.57 1.41 12.46
CA ASP A 104 24.55 -0.01 12.80
C ASP A 104 25.75 -0.70 12.15
N THR A 105 26.55 -1.43 12.95
CA THR A 105 27.75 -2.14 12.48
C THR A 105 27.62 -3.62 12.82
N SER A 106 27.84 -4.50 11.86
CA SER A 106 27.76 -5.96 12.05
C SER A 106 29.00 -6.66 11.51
N ILE A 107 29.50 -7.66 12.24
CA ILE A 107 30.51 -8.61 11.73
C ILE A 107 29.96 -10.03 11.85
N THR A 108 30.16 -10.84 10.81
CA THR A 108 29.84 -12.27 10.84
C THR A 108 30.98 -13.03 11.49
N ARG A 109 30.67 -13.87 12.48
CA ARG A 109 31.62 -14.84 13.03
C ARG A 109 31.05 -16.24 12.86
N VAL A 110 31.85 -17.12 12.24
CA VAL A 110 31.58 -18.55 12.20
C VAL A 110 32.14 -19.14 13.49
N ILE A 111 31.29 -19.80 14.26
CA ILE A 111 31.66 -20.51 15.49
C ILE A 111 31.06 -21.91 15.45
N ASP A 112 31.76 -22.87 16.04
CA ASP A 112 31.20 -24.20 16.25
C ASP A 112 30.05 -24.12 17.28
N ILE A 113 28.94 -24.80 16.99
CA ILE A 113 27.84 -24.93 17.95
C ILE A 113 28.28 -25.93 19.01
N VAL A 114 28.73 -25.44 20.16
CA VAL A 114 29.01 -26.30 21.33
C VAL A 114 27.69 -26.54 22.07
N PRO A 115 27.17 -27.78 22.15
CA PRO A 115 25.98 -28.06 22.92
C PRO A 115 26.25 -27.74 24.40
N LYS A 116 25.45 -26.85 25.01
CA LYS A 116 25.40 -26.78 26.46
C LYS A 116 24.85 -28.11 26.95
N VAL A 117 25.69 -28.91 27.61
CA VAL A 117 25.21 -30.01 28.47
C VAL A 117 24.36 -29.35 29.55
N ILE A 118 23.05 -29.47 29.42
CA ILE A 118 22.10 -29.14 30.48
C ILE A 118 22.27 -30.26 31.51
N ALA A 119 23.04 -29.98 32.56
CA ALA A 119 23.10 -30.80 33.78
C ALA A 119 21.92 -30.43 34.70
#